data_AF-A0A9Q0MMH9-F1
#
_entry.id   AF-A0A9Q0MMH9-F1
#
_cell.length_a   1.000
_cell.length_b   1.000
_cell.length_c   1.000
_cell.angle_alpha   90.00
_cell.angle_beta   90.00
_cell.angle_gamma   90.00
#
_symmetry.space_group_name_H-M   'P 1'
#
loop_
_entity.id
_entity.type
_entity.pdbx_description
1 polymer ?
#
loop_
_entity_poly.entity_id
_entity_poly.type
_entity_poly.pdbx_seq_one_letter_code
_entity_poly.pdbx_strand_id
1 'polypeptide(L)'
;MTESDSKNDLLDLASSGGKGGTCRACTLFYDTSRMIFLFESDTNLAEMFWKCTSLETSDADGLPKHICLNCHNDLINYNKFRLLCASSDTYFRRNINIKTDNSDKDNLIIKEDATVERIDVDGSVESNLDNSSISVEAEELKEST
;
A
#
# COMPACT_ATOMS: atom_id res chain seq x y z
N MET A 1 53.49 -14.32 -1.02
CA MET A 1 53.27 -15.10 -2.26
C MET A 1 52.36 -16.27 -1.88
N THR A 2 51.08 -16.33 -2.21
CA THR A 2 50.23 -15.52 -3.09
C THR A 2 48.79 -15.66 -2.59
N GLU A 3 48.11 -14.54 -2.36
CA GLU A 3 46.66 -14.47 -2.15
C GLU A 3 45.97 -14.66 -3.50
N SER A 4 45.45 -15.84 -3.81
CA SER A 4 44.68 -16.02 -5.05
C SER A 4 43.89 -17.33 -5.11
N ASP A 5 42.94 -17.59 -4.20
CA ASP A 5 42.02 -18.74 -4.37
C ASP A 5 40.57 -18.47 -3.93
N SER A 6 40.13 -17.20 -3.95
CA SER A 6 38.73 -16.85 -3.61
C SER A 6 38.09 -15.87 -4.59
N LYS A 7 38.22 -16.13 -5.89
CA LYS A 7 37.58 -15.30 -6.95
C LYS A 7 36.93 -16.05 -8.11
N ASN A 8 36.69 -17.36 -8.00
CA ASN A 8 36.23 -18.16 -9.15
C ASN A 8 34.79 -18.70 -9.12
N ASP A 9 33.89 -18.18 -8.28
CA ASP A 9 32.48 -18.61 -8.26
C ASP A 9 31.49 -17.63 -8.91
N LEU A 10 31.95 -16.61 -9.65
CA LEU A 10 31.05 -15.61 -10.27
C LEU A 10 31.07 -15.58 -11.80
N LEU A 11 31.71 -16.54 -12.47
CA LEU A 11 31.96 -16.45 -13.91
C LEU A 11 31.52 -17.66 -14.76
N ASP A 12 30.66 -18.53 -14.25
CA ASP A 12 30.25 -19.75 -14.99
C ASP A 12 28.75 -19.86 -15.34
N LEU A 13 28.03 -18.73 -15.37
CA LEU A 13 26.66 -18.67 -15.93
C LEU A 13 26.59 -18.10 -17.36
N ALA A 14 27.72 -17.73 -17.95
CA ALA A 14 27.76 -17.11 -19.29
C ALA A 14 27.69 -18.11 -20.48
N SER A 15 27.48 -19.40 -20.21
CA SER A 15 27.37 -20.45 -21.26
C SER A 15 25.95 -20.98 -21.47
N SER A 16 24.94 -20.35 -20.89
CA SER A 16 23.54 -20.57 -21.25
C SER A 16 22.90 -19.20 -21.52
N GLY A 17 22.37 -19.00 -22.72
CA GLY A 17 21.84 -17.71 -23.21
C GLY A 17 20.59 -17.20 -22.49
N GLY A 18 20.69 -16.95 -21.18
CA GLY A 18 19.64 -16.37 -20.37
C GLY A 18 19.46 -14.89 -20.72
N LYS A 19 18.32 -14.56 -21.35
CA LYS A 19 17.88 -13.17 -21.51
C LYS A 19 17.49 -12.64 -20.14
N GLY A 20 18.16 -11.57 -19.69
CA GLY A 20 17.92 -10.96 -18.38
C GLY A 20 18.37 -9.50 -18.35
N GLY A 21 18.19 -8.86 -17.20
CA GLY A 21 18.54 -7.46 -17.01
C GLY A 21 18.76 -7.10 -15.55
N THR A 22 19.39 -5.95 -15.35
CA THR A 22 19.65 -5.37 -14.02
C THR A 22 18.41 -4.65 -13.49
N CYS A 23 18.05 -4.88 -12.23
CA CYS A 23 16.94 -4.20 -11.57
C CYS A 23 17.30 -2.74 -11.23
N ARG A 24 16.41 -1.79 -11.56
CA ARG A 24 16.58 -0.36 -11.27
C ARG A 24 16.64 -0.04 -9.78
N ALA A 25 15.98 -0.85 -8.94
CA ALA A 25 15.88 -0.60 -7.50
C ALA A 25 17.02 -1.25 -6.70
N CYS A 26 17.25 -2.55 -6.90
CA CYS A 26 18.21 -3.31 -6.10
C CYS A 26 19.55 -3.58 -6.81
N THR A 27 19.70 -3.20 -8.08
CA THR A 27 20.92 -3.39 -8.91
C THR A 27 21.34 -4.84 -9.17
N LEU A 28 20.54 -5.82 -8.71
CA LEU A 28 20.78 -7.24 -8.97
C LEU A 28 20.27 -7.64 -10.38
N PHE A 29 20.89 -8.66 -10.97
CA PHE A 29 20.52 -9.21 -12.28
C PHE A 29 19.48 -10.33 -12.15
N TYR A 30 18.47 -10.32 -13.00
CA TYR A 30 17.43 -11.35 -13.05
C TYR A 30 17.05 -11.68 -14.49
N ASP A 31 16.48 -12.87 -14.69
CA ASP A 31 15.90 -13.30 -15.95
C ASP A 31 14.73 -12.41 -16.38
N THR A 32 14.51 -12.25 -17.69
CA THR A 32 13.45 -11.38 -18.23
C THR A 32 12.07 -11.71 -17.67
N SER A 33 11.77 -12.98 -17.37
CA SER A 33 10.49 -13.40 -16.78
C SER A 33 10.23 -12.86 -15.37
N ARG A 34 11.27 -12.38 -14.68
CA ARG A 34 11.19 -11.79 -13.33
C ARG A 34 11.35 -10.27 -13.34
N MET A 35 11.35 -9.66 -14.52
CA MET A 35 11.56 -8.22 -14.70
C MET A 35 10.27 -7.57 -15.19
N ILE A 36 9.90 -6.45 -14.58
CA ILE A 36 8.70 -5.68 -14.87
C ILE A 36 9.14 -4.32 -15.39
N PHE A 37 8.61 -3.91 -16.54
CA PHE A 37 8.91 -2.63 -17.16
C PHE A 37 8.29 -1.48 -16.36
N LEU A 38 9.08 -0.45 -16.04
CA LEU A 38 8.68 0.64 -15.15
C LEU A 38 7.74 1.65 -15.82
N PHE A 39 7.85 1.80 -17.14
CA PHE A 39 7.17 2.83 -17.93
C PHE A 39 6.05 2.26 -18.82
N GLU A 40 5.45 1.14 -18.41
CA GLU A 40 4.29 0.55 -19.09
C GLU A 40 3.10 1.52 -19.04
N SER A 41 2.50 1.87 -20.18
CA SER A 41 1.51 2.95 -20.30
C SER A 41 0.25 2.71 -19.47
N ASP A 42 -0.11 1.45 -19.28
CA ASP A 42 -1.36 1.05 -18.62
C ASP A 42 -1.20 0.93 -17.10
N THR A 43 0.00 1.23 -16.58
CA THR A 43 0.31 1.18 -15.15
C THR A 43 0.83 2.52 -14.65
N ASN A 44 0.69 2.78 -13.35
CA ASN A 44 1.27 3.96 -12.70
C ASN A 44 2.60 3.63 -11.99
N LEU A 45 3.33 2.61 -12.45
CA LEU A 45 4.47 2.07 -11.70
C LEU A 45 5.62 3.08 -11.54
N ALA A 46 5.96 3.82 -12.59
CA ALA A 46 6.93 4.92 -12.52
C ALA A 46 6.52 6.03 -11.53
N GLU A 47 5.23 6.40 -11.54
CA GLU A 47 4.70 7.40 -10.61
C GLU A 47 4.74 6.89 -9.17
N MET A 48 4.38 5.62 -8.94
CA MET A 48 4.48 4.97 -7.64
C MET A 48 5.92 4.93 -7.14
N PHE A 49 6.86 4.57 -8.03
CA PHE A 49 8.28 4.55 -7.72
C PHE A 49 8.76 5.92 -7.23
N TRP A 50 8.45 6.98 -7.97
CA TRP A 50 8.78 8.35 -7.58
C TRP A 50 8.11 8.75 -6.27
N LYS A 51 6.81 8.52 -6.09
CA LYS A 51 6.09 8.86 -4.85
C LYS A 51 6.62 8.14 -3.61
N CYS A 52 7.12 6.91 -3.76
CA CYS A 52 7.66 6.12 -2.64
C CYS A 52 9.12 6.44 -2.33
N THR A 53 9.93 6.79 -3.34
CA THR A 53 11.39 6.93 -3.19
C THR A 53 11.89 8.37 -3.28
N SER A 54 11.05 9.29 -3.77
CA SER A 54 11.43 10.64 -4.18
C SER A 54 12.52 10.70 -5.26
N LEU A 55 12.76 9.60 -5.97
CA LEU A 55 13.71 9.52 -7.08
C LEU A 55 12.97 9.68 -8.40
N GLU A 56 13.35 10.70 -9.17
CA GLU A 56 12.81 10.90 -10.52
C GLU A 56 13.29 9.78 -11.45
N THR A 57 12.39 9.33 -12.33
CA THR A 57 12.69 8.27 -13.31
C THR A 57 12.19 8.70 -14.67
N SER A 58 12.98 8.42 -15.70
CA SER A 58 12.63 8.74 -17.09
C SER A 58 13.08 7.61 -18.00
N ASP A 59 12.29 7.31 -19.02
CA ASP A 59 12.67 6.31 -20.02
C ASP A 59 13.92 6.73 -20.85
N ALA A 60 14.29 8.01 -20.77
CA ALA A 60 15.43 8.60 -21.47
C ALA A 60 16.70 8.77 -20.60
N ASP A 61 16.69 8.34 -19.33
CA ASP A 61 17.80 8.58 -18.40
C ASP A 61 19.02 7.66 -18.58
N GLY A 62 18.93 6.66 -19.48
CA GLY A 62 20.01 5.71 -19.77
C GLY A 62 20.26 4.67 -18.67
N LEU A 63 19.41 4.61 -17.65
CA LEU A 63 19.51 3.66 -16.54
C LEU A 63 18.53 2.47 -16.76
N PRO A 64 18.59 1.41 -15.93
CA PRO A 64 17.69 0.28 -16.09
C PRO A 64 16.22 0.71 -16.05
N LYS A 65 15.44 0.20 -17.00
CA LYS A 65 14.02 0.54 -17.19
C LYS A 65 13.06 -0.47 -16.56
N HIS A 66 13.61 -1.46 -15.85
CA HIS A 66 12.85 -2.55 -15.26
C HIS A 66 13.19 -2.69 -13.77
N ILE A 67 12.23 -3.16 -13.00
CA ILE A 67 12.44 -3.64 -11.63
C ILE A 67 12.17 -5.13 -11.56
N CYS A 68 12.82 -5.84 -10.65
CA CYS A 68 12.52 -7.25 -10.43
C CYS A 68 11.19 -7.43 -9.69
N LEU A 69 10.60 -8.62 -9.78
CA LEU A 69 9.32 -8.96 -9.14
C LEU A 69 9.29 -8.66 -7.63
N ASN A 70 10.39 -8.88 -6.92
CA ASN A 70 10.48 -8.58 -5.49
C ASN A 70 10.35 -7.08 -5.23
N CYS A 71 11.18 -6.26 -5.91
CA CYS A 71 11.11 -4.81 -5.78
C CYS A 71 9.78 -4.23 -6.25
N HIS A 72 9.13 -4.85 -7.22
CA HIS A 72 7.77 -4.51 -7.62
C HIS A 72 6.77 -4.73 -6.47
N ASN A 73 6.77 -5.93 -5.86
CA ASN A 73 5.86 -6.25 -4.77
C ASN A 73 6.09 -5.33 -3.55
N ASP A 74 7.35 -5.07 -3.22
CA ASP A 74 7.71 -4.10 -2.19
C ASP A 74 7.18 -2.71 -2.52
N LEU A 75 7.34 -2.25 -3.77
CA LEU A 75 6.82 -0.96 -4.21
C LEU A 75 5.29 -0.87 -4.08
N ILE A 76 4.55 -1.93 -4.42
CA ILE A 76 3.10 -1.99 -4.21
C ILE A 76 2.77 -1.83 -2.71
N ASN A 77 3.48 -2.54 -1.84
CA ASN A 77 3.24 -2.49 -0.40
C ASN A 77 3.59 -1.12 0.20
N TYR A 78 4.72 -0.53 -0.18
CA TYR A 78 5.09 0.83 0.23
C TYR A 78 4.08 1.86 -0.25
N ASN A 79 3.55 1.70 -1.47
CA ASN A 79 2.54 2.61 -2.01
C ASN A 79 1.21 2.51 -1.24
N LYS A 80 0.77 1.31 -0.89
CA LYS A 80 -0.40 1.10 -0.01
C LYS A 80 -0.19 1.76 1.34
N PHE A 81 0.98 1.54 1.96
CA PHE A 81 1.33 2.17 3.23
C PHE A 81 1.36 3.71 3.13
N ARG A 82 1.93 4.26 2.06
CA ARG A 82 1.93 5.71 1.82
C ARG A 82 0.51 6.28 1.72
N LEU A 83 -0.39 5.61 0.99
CA LEU A 83 -1.79 6.03 0.85
C LEU A 83 -2.56 5.94 2.18
N LEU A 84 -2.27 4.91 2.99
CA LEU A 84 -2.79 4.79 4.35
C LEU A 84 -2.35 5.99 5.19
N CYS A 85 -1.05 6.29 5.24
CA CYS A 85 -0.53 7.44 5.98
C CYS A 85 -1.12 8.77 5.51
N ALA A 86 -1.27 8.98 4.20
CA ALA A 86 -1.87 10.19 3.64
C ALA A 86 -3.35 10.35 4.05
N SER A 87 -4.10 9.25 4.04
CA SER A 87 -5.49 9.22 4.51
C SER A 87 -5.58 9.51 6.01
N SER A 88 -4.72 8.90 6.81
CA SER A 88 -4.65 9.12 8.26
C SER A 88 -4.26 10.56 8.59
N ASP A 89 -3.24 11.13 7.95
CA ASP A 89 -2.84 12.53 8.15
C ASP A 89 -4.00 13.49 7.82
N THR A 90 -4.69 13.24 6.71
CA THR A 90 -5.89 14.00 6.33
C THR A 90 -6.99 13.90 7.40
N TYR A 91 -7.25 12.70 7.90
CA TYR A 91 -8.23 12.48 8.97
C TYR A 91 -7.84 13.23 10.26
N PHE A 92 -6.58 13.13 10.69
CA PHE A 92 -6.11 13.79 11.90
C PHE A 92 -6.14 15.31 11.79
N ARG A 93 -5.70 15.88 10.66
CA ARG A 93 -5.78 17.33 10.43
C ARG A 93 -7.21 17.85 10.44
N ARG A 94 -8.18 17.07 9.96
CA ARG A 94 -9.59 17.46 10.00
C ARG A 94 -10.18 17.35 11.40
N ASN A 95 -9.88 16.30 12.16
CA ASN A 95 -10.62 15.99 13.39
C ASN A 95 -9.90 16.41 14.68
N ILE A 96 -8.57 16.54 14.67
CA ILE A 96 -7.80 16.98 15.84
C ILE A 96 -7.75 18.50 15.91
N ASN A 97 -7.61 19.20 14.76
CA ASN A 97 -7.58 20.68 14.74
C ASN A 97 -8.94 21.33 15.05
N ILE A 98 -10.06 20.59 15.05
CA ILE A 98 -11.36 21.13 15.49
C ILE A 98 -11.37 21.40 17.01
N LYS A 99 -10.45 20.80 17.79
CA LYS A 99 -10.44 20.95 19.26
C LYS A 99 -9.74 22.20 19.78
N THR A 100 -9.12 23.02 18.92
CA THR A 100 -8.32 24.18 19.36
C THR A 100 -8.98 25.54 19.16
N ASP A 101 -10.09 25.65 18.44
CA ASP A 101 -10.83 26.90 18.31
C ASP A 101 -12.15 26.83 19.08
N ASN A 102 -12.09 27.15 20.37
CA ASN A 102 -13.25 27.61 21.11
C ASN A 102 -13.61 29.02 20.63
N SER A 103 -14.41 29.11 19.58
CA SER A 103 -15.37 30.20 19.41
C SER A 103 -16.64 29.66 18.75
N ASP A 104 -17.65 29.49 19.59
CA ASP A 104 -19.07 29.55 19.30
C ASP A 104 -19.70 28.56 18.29
N LYS A 105 -20.43 27.60 18.88
CA LYS A 105 -21.76 27.09 18.51
C LYS A 105 -22.00 26.79 17.01
N ASP A 106 -21.98 25.50 16.68
CA ASP A 106 -23.19 24.84 16.15
C ASP A 106 -23.05 23.31 16.23
N ASN A 107 -24.14 22.65 16.63
CA ASN A 107 -24.25 21.21 16.77
C ASN A 107 -24.08 20.51 15.41
N LEU A 108 -22.89 20.00 15.13
CA LEU A 108 -22.68 19.05 14.04
C LEU A 108 -22.99 17.64 14.55
N ILE A 109 -24.22 17.20 14.28
CA ILE A 109 -24.62 15.79 14.35
C ILE A 109 -23.71 15.03 13.38
N ILE A 110 -22.74 14.30 13.92
CA ILE A 110 -21.94 13.34 13.14
C ILE A 110 -22.92 12.23 12.74
N LYS A 111 -23.30 12.18 11.47
CA LYS A 111 -23.87 10.96 10.90
C LYS A 111 -22.73 9.94 10.86
N GLU A 112 -22.80 8.94 11.74
CA GLU A 112 -22.00 7.72 11.63
C GLU A 112 -22.41 7.02 10.33
N ASP A 113 -21.76 7.36 9.22
CA ASP A 113 -21.79 6.58 7.99
C ASP A 113 -20.41 6.55 7.34
N ALA A 114 -19.45 6.05 8.10
CA ALA A 114 -18.20 5.57 7.55
C ALA A 114 -17.97 4.16 8.09
N THR A 115 -18.66 3.19 7.48
CA THR A 115 -18.20 1.81 7.50
C THR A 115 -16.85 1.77 6.79
N VAL A 116 -15.78 1.95 7.57
CA VAL A 116 -14.44 1.59 7.11
C VAL A 116 -14.41 0.07 7.13
N GLU A 117 -14.71 -0.56 6.00
CA GLU A 117 -14.44 -1.98 5.81
C GLU A 117 -12.94 -2.19 5.97
N ARG A 118 -12.56 -2.79 7.11
CA ARG A 118 -11.26 -3.42 7.24
C ARG A 118 -11.29 -4.62 6.30
N ILE A 119 -10.62 -4.49 5.16
CA ILE A 119 -10.38 -5.65 4.30
C ILE A 119 -9.31 -6.48 5.00
N ASP A 120 -9.76 -7.42 5.81
CA ASP A 120 -8.92 -8.50 6.31
C ASP A 120 -8.55 -9.37 5.09
N VAL A 121 -7.25 -9.41 4.79
CA VAL A 121 -6.70 -10.27 3.72
C VAL A 121 -6.56 -11.68 4.29
N ASP A 122 -7.69 -12.37 4.44
CA ASP A 122 -7.72 -13.83 4.44
C ASP A 122 -9.07 -14.30 3.87
N GLY A 123 -9.00 -15.02 2.75
CA GLY A 123 -10.18 -15.45 2.01
C GLY A 123 -10.89 -16.58 2.73
N SER A 124 -11.96 -16.27 3.45
CA SER A 124 -13.04 -17.21 3.80
C SER A 124 -14.32 -16.44 4.08
N VAL A 125 -15.29 -16.54 3.16
CA VAL A 125 -16.63 -15.95 3.28
C VAL A 125 -17.49 -16.83 4.18
N GLU A 126 -17.89 -16.33 5.35
CA GLU A 126 -19.06 -16.82 6.06
C GLU A 126 -20.11 -15.70 6.13
N SER A 127 -21.20 -15.89 5.37
CA SER A 127 -22.40 -15.08 5.45
C SER A 127 -23.24 -15.53 6.64
N ASN A 128 -23.45 -14.66 7.63
CA ASN A 128 -24.54 -14.83 8.58
C ASN A 128 -25.40 -13.56 8.60
N LEU A 129 -26.54 -13.64 7.91
CA LEU A 129 -27.75 -12.93 8.31
C LEU A 129 -28.13 -13.46 9.69
N ASP A 130 -28.30 -12.60 10.68
CA ASP A 130 -29.35 -12.85 11.66
C ASP A 130 -30.01 -11.54 12.09
N ASN A 131 -31.25 -11.45 11.63
CA ASN A 131 -32.28 -10.52 12.04
C ASN A 131 -32.90 -11.06 13.32
N SER A 132 -32.75 -10.35 14.44
CA SER A 132 -33.58 -10.61 15.62
C SER A 132 -33.88 -9.32 16.40
N SER A 133 -35.09 -8.82 16.16
CA SER A 133 -36.06 -8.27 17.10
C SER A 133 -35.55 -7.82 18.48
N ILE A 134 -35.56 -6.51 18.72
CA ILE A 134 -35.63 -5.94 20.08
C ILE A 134 -36.97 -5.25 20.25
N SER A 135 -37.78 -5.83 21.14
CA SER A 135 -39.02 -5.27 21.66
C SER A 135 -38.69 -4.41 22.89
N VAL A 136 -39.11 -3.15 22.91
CA VAL A 136 -39.15 -2.33 24.13
C VAL A 136 -40.51 -1.65 24.21
N GLU A 137 -41.41 -2.18 25.06
CA GLU A 137 -42.59 -1.47 25.53
C GLU A 137 -42.24 -0.83 26.88
N ALA A 138 -42.50 0.48 26.99
CA ALA A 138 -42.22 1.29 28.17
C ALA A 138 -43.36 1.16 29.20
N GLU A 139 -43.00 1.07 30.49
CA GLU A 139 -43.91 1.14 31.62
C GLU A 139 -44.47 2.57 31.78
N GLU A 140 -45.81 2.72 31.80
CA GLU A 140 -46.48 3.90 32.36
C GLU A 140 -47.08 3.55 33.73
N LEU A 141 -46.53 4.14 34.79
CA LEU A 141 -47.20 4.26 36.09
C LEU A 141 -48.44 5.16 35.94
N LYS A 142 -49.61 4.70 36.41
CA LYS A 142 -50.69 5.61 36.82
C LYS A 142 -51.21 5.25 38.21
N GLU A 143 -51.28 6.31 39.00
CA GLU A 143 -51.66 6.39 40.40
C GLU A 143 -53.08 5.87 40.70
N SER A 144 -53.18 5.32 41.89
CA SER A 144 -54.39 5.07 42.67
C SER A 144 -55.23 6.33 42.88
N THR A 145 -56.51 6.31 42.50
CA THR A 145 -57.71 6.49 43.35
C THR A 145 -58.96 6.49 42.47
#